data_AF-A0A542EE12-F1
#
_entry.id   AF-A0A542EE12-F1
#
_cell.length_a   1.000
_cell.length_b   1.000
_cell.length_c   1.000
_cell.angle_alpha   90.00
_cell.angle_beta   90.00
_cell.angle_gamma   90.00
#
_symmetry.space_group_name_H-M   'P 1'
#
loop_
_entity.id
_entity.type
_entity.pdbx_description
1 polymer ?
#
loop_
_entity_poly.entity_id
_entity_poly.type
_entity_poly.pdbx_seq_one_letter_code
_entity_poly.pdbx_strand_id
1 'polypeptide(L)'
;MSDSSVSTAASSSAGPTRNKRIAAGAGLLALTLGTGGAVSAMVGSSDEVASCAEPAKVSVSVTPELYPVVFEQVDALESNPTLCADYVVSRASGESVNRAVKAGGQGIPDVWIPDSSMWVDDATAKLGAGWVGNSGSIAGSPVVVGVPQAQSSLPGFDKTPTWAQLLSAGNLPVTVQDTGVSSTALAAMTVANRGSGTRQERTDLLRSIVRLSRSTLSPESLAGRAVQGSDAARAYPLSEQQLLEFDRTHPDKKLRPLIPQEGVPQLDFPFVRPVKGTSAPQNAIDALLASLRSAQAKSALNKAGFRVPGGQAPDGSALPSDIKLVAAPKSAENVSAVKSWGDLARDARMLVLVDVSGSMIAEVGPKQSRIDLLASTAKLALNALPGTTQIGAWAFSTDLDGKGKDYLAIVPEVAEIGNTPAGNAHKQKMVDKLGQLPALVDKNGDTGLYDSIWAAYQAATKSYRDGYVNSIVVMTDGKNDDPGGGLSLQQLLKNLGGAYKPDKPIKLVAISMGQDTDPAALKQIARATDGLSYVTKDPSEISTVFVDAFLHRS
;
A
#
# COMPACT_ATOMS: atom_id res chain seq x y z
N MET A 1 -65.04 -45.83 26.00
CA MET A 1 -64.21 -45.83 24.78
C MET A 1 -62.83 -45.35 25.20
N SER A 2 -62.14 -46.19 25.97
CA SER A 2 -61.05 -47.11 25.57
C SER A 2 -59.70 -46.42 25.85
N ASP A 3 -59.14 -46.65 27.04
CA ASP A 3 -57.98 -47.53 27.34
C ASP A 3 -56.62 -46.89 26.98
N SER A 4 -55.51 -46.99 27.71
CA SER A 4 -55.18 -47.41 29.08
C SER A 4 -53.71 -47.02 29.35
N SER A 5 -53.44 -46.44 30.53
CA SER A 5 -52.29 -46.66 31.46
C SER A 5 -50.79 -46.70 31.04
N VAL A 6 -49.98 -45.88 31.77
CA VAL A 6 -48.75 -46.22 32.57
C VAL A 6 -47.30 -46.17 31.98
N SER A 7 -46.52 -45.25 32.57
CA SER A 7 -45.12 -45.29 33.11
C SER A 7 -43.90 -45.74 32.27
N THR A 8 -42.86 -44.90 32.18
CA THR A 8 -41.55 -45.03 32.89
C THR A 8 -40.49 -44.09 32.29
N ALA A 9 -39.54 -43.65 33.14
CA ALA A 9 -38.43 -42.77 32.82
C ALA A 9 -37.30 -43.46 32.02
N ALA A 10 -36.54 -42.69 31.24
CA ALA A 10 -35.13 -42.96 30.96
C ALA A 10 -34.39 -41.66 30.60
N SER A 11 -33.43 -41.29 31.46
CA SER A 11 -32.40 -40.30 31.19
C SER A 11 -31.38 -40.85 30.20
N SER A 12 -31.04 -40.09 29.15
CA SER A 12 -29.82 -40.32 28.38
C SER A 12 -29.06 -39.00 28.21
N SER A 13 -27.88 -38.99 28.84
CA SER A 13 -26.79 -38.01 28.84
C SER A 13 -26.64 -37.12 27.59
N ALA A 14 -26.75 -35.81 27.78
CA ALA A 14 -26.19 -34.81 26.88
C ALA A 14 -24.68 -34.70 27.15
N GLY A 15 -23.85 -35.05 26.16
CA GLY A 15 -22.41 -34.80 26.20
C GLY A 15 -22.08 -33.31 26.13
N PRO A 16 -20.92 -32.87 26.66
CA PRO A 16 -20.59 -31.46 26.71
C PRO A 16 -20.35 -30.91 25.29
N THR A 17 -21.04 -29.81 25.01
CA THR A 17 -20.98 -29.05 23.76
C THR A 17 -19.61 -28.43 23.55
N ARG A 18 -18.96 -28.81 22.44
CA ARG A 18 -17.73 -28.20 21.89
C ARG A 18 -17.97 -26.70 21.64
N ASN A 19 -17.20 -25.83 22.32
CA ASN A 19 -17.27 -24.37 22.13
C ASN A 19 -16.98 -24.01 20.66
N LYS A 20 -18.01 -23.53 19.95
CA LYS A 20 -17.85 -22.93 18.63
C LYS A 20 -17.04 -21.64 18.76
N ARG A 21 -15.77 -21.65 18.35
CA ARG A 21 -14.95 -20.44 18.19
C ARG A 21 -15.55 -19.61 17.03
N ILE A 22 -16.22 -18.51 17.37
CA ILE A 22 -16.66 -17.50 16.41
C ILE A 22 -15.43 -16.76 15.91
N ALA A 23 -15.29 -16.63 14.58
CA ALA A 23 -14.30 -15.77 13.94
C ALA A 23 -14.58 -14.31 14.37
N ALA A 24 -13.83 -13.80 15.34
CA ALA A 24 -13.96 -12.43 15.79
C ALA A 24 -13.24 -11.50 14.80
N GLY A 25 -14.04 -10.80 13.98
CA GLY A 25 -13.63 -9.55 13.36
C GLY A 25 -13.46 -8.47 14.43
N ALA A 26 -12.49 -7.58 14.22
CA ALA A 26 -12.14 -6.52 15.16
C ALA A 26 -13.35 -5.62 15.51
N GLY A 27 -13.67 -5.54 16.80
CA GLY A 27 -14.65 -4.61 17.36
C GLY A 27 -14.45 -4.48 18.86
N LEU A 28 -13.75 -3.42 19.29
CA LEU A 28 -13.62 -3.05 20.70
C LEU A 28 -14.96 -2.55 21.24
N LEU A 29 -15.49 -3.18 22.28
CA LEU A 29 -16.37 -2.53 23.25
C LEU A 29 -16.28 -3.26 24.60
N ALA A 30 -15.57 -2.63 25.53
CA ALA A 30 -15.49 -3.05 26.92
C ALA A 30 -16.73 -2.55 27.67
N LEU A 31 -17.48 -3.46 28.29
CA LEU A 31 -18.45 -3.17 29.33
C LEU A 31 -18.23 -4.15 30.47
N THR A 32 -17.62 -3.65 31.54
CA THR A 32 -17.45 -4.33 32.82
C THR A 32 -18.71 -4.15 33.66
N LEU A 33 -19.38 -5.24 33.99
CA LEU A 33 -20.29 -5.32 35.14
C LEU A 33 -19.90 -6.55 35.95
N GLY A 34 -19.44 -6.30 37.17
CA GLY A 34 -19.11 -7.33 38.15
C GLY A 34 -20.33 -7.75 38.98
N THR A 35 -20.31 -9.01 39.39
CA THR A 35 -20.82 -9.63 40.64
C THR A 35 -20.41 -11.11 40.50
N GLY A 36 -19.57 -11.71 41.34
CA GLY A 36 -19.79 -11.98 42.76
C GLY A 36 -20.44 -13.36 42.92
N GLY A 37 -19.72 -14.35 43.47
CA GLY A 37 -20.31 -15.61 43.98
C GLY A 37 -19.52 -16.87 43.69
N ALA A 38 -18.79 -17.37 44.70
CA ALA A 38 -18.19 -18.70 44.71
C ALA A 38 -19.22 -19.77 45.09
N VAL A 39 -19.21 -20.93 44.41
CA VAL A 39 -19.71 -22.20 44.94
C VAL A 39 -18.79 -23.33 44.46
N SER A 40 -18.09 -23.97 45.39
CA SER A 40 -17.36 -25.22 45.16
C SER A 40 -18.34 -26.39 45.02
N ALA A 41 -18.16 -27.20 43.98
CA ALA A 41 -18.63 -28.57 43.95
C ALA A 41 -17.48 -29.46 43.45
N MET A 42 -16.91 -30.26 44.36
CA MET A 42 -16.09 -31.41 43.98
C MET A 42 -17.01 -32.54 43.55
N VAL A 43 -16.85 -33.03 42.31
CA VAL A 43 -17.30 -34.34 41.86
C VAL A 43 -16.13 -35.00 41.15
N GLY A 44 -15.92 -36.28 41.46
CA GLY A 44 -14.69 -37.03 41.23
C GLY A 44 -14.41 -37.46 39.79
N SER A 45 -13.19 -37.97 39.68
CA SER A 45 -12.44 -38.50 38.55
C SER A 45 -13.22 -39.11 37.38
N SER A 46 -12.95 -38.58 36.19
CA SER A 46 -12.52 -39.38 35.05
C SER A 46 -11.09 -38.96 34.73
N ASP A 47 -10.19 -39.93 34.55
CA ASP A 47 -8.86 -39.68 33.95
C ASP A 47 -9.05 -39.22 32.49
N GLU A 48 -9.45 -37.96 32.31
CA GLU A 48 -9.17 -37.23 31.08
C GLU A 48 -7.69 -36.88 31.14
N VAL A 49 -6.92 -37.51 30.25
CA VAL A 49 -5.53 -37.15 29.93
C VAL A 49 -5.43 -35.63 29.98
N ALA A 50 -4.69 -35.09 30.96
CA ALA A 50 -4.67 -33.68 31.25
C ALA A 50 -4.42 -32.89 29.96
N SER A 51 -5.49 -32.31 29.40
CA SER A 51 -5.37 -31.25 28.42
C SER A 51 -4.69 -30.13 29.18
N CYS A 52 -3.42 -29.90 28.85
CA CYS A 52 -2.55 -28.82 29.33
C CYS A 52 -3.34 -27.68 30.01
N ALA A 53 -3.19 -27.55 31.33
CA ALA A 53 -4.00 -26.62 32.14
C ALA A 53 -3.78 -25.14 31.75
N GLU A 54 -2.57 -24.80 31.28
CA GLU A 54 -2.20 -23.46 30.82
C GLU A 54 -1.38 -23.53 29.52
N PRO A 55 -2.05 -23.59 28.35
CA PRO A 55 -1.34 -23.66 27.09
C PRO A 55 -0.62 -22.36 26.77
N ALA A 56 0.63 -22.48 26.33
CA ALA A 56 1.39 -21.34 25.85
C ALA A 56 0.77 -20.79 24.56
N LYS A 57 0.42 -19.50 24.55
CA LYS A 57 -0.17 -18.86 23.38
C LYS A 57 0.90 -18.52 22.34
N VAL A 58 0.72 -18.99 21.12
CA VAL A 58 1.62 -18.72 19.98
C VAL A 58 0.85 -17.95 18.92
N SER A 59 1.17 -16.68 18.70
CA SER A 59 0.56 -15.89 17.64
C SER A 59 1.24 -16.14 16.29
N VAL A 60 0.46 -16.55 15.29
CA VAL A 60 0.95 -16.85 13.93
C VAL A 60 0.22 -15.94 12.94
N SER A 61 0.97 -15.21 12.11
CA SER A 61 0.41 -14.46 10.98
C SER A 61 0.91 -15.03 9.67
N VAL A 62 -0.04 -15.34 8.80
CA VAL A 62 0.18 -16.06 7.54
C VAL A 62 -0.70 -15.45 6.45
N THR A 63 -0.24 -15.49 5.21
CA THR A 63 -1.03 -14.99 4.08
C THR A 63 -2.30 -15.81 3.84
N PRO A 64 -3.37 -15.19 3.30
CA PRO A 64 -4.67 -15.86 3.12
C PRO A 64 -4.59 -17.21 2.38
N GLU A 65 -3.74 -17.31 1.36
CA GLU A 65 -3.55 -18.49 0.53
C GLU A 65 -2.87 -19.67 1.26
N LEU A 66 -2.02 -19.38 2.25
CA LEU A 66 -1.29 -20.42 3.00
C LEU A 66 -2.01 -20.80 4.31
N TYR A 67 -2.96 -19.98 4.75
CA TYR A 67 -3.73 -20.19 5.97
C TYR A 67 -4.35 -21.59 6.10
N PRO A 68 -5.04 -22.17 5.08
CA PRO A 68 -5.69 -23.46 5.25
C PRO A 68 -4.72 -24.57 5.64
N VAL A 69 -3.52 -24.58 5.04
CA VAL A 69 -2.49 -25.59 5.31
C VAL A 69 -1.86 -25.38 6.68
N VAL A 70 -1.56 -24.12 7.06
CA VAL A 70 -1.01 -23.81 8.38
C VAL A 70 -2.01 -24.16 9.49
N PHE A 71 -3.29 -23.87 9.28
CA PHE A 71 -4.34 -24.16 10.24
C PHE A 71 -4.50 -25.67 10.47
N GLU A 72 -4.46 -26.49 9.42
CA GLU A 72 -4.50 -27.95 9.53
C GLU A 72 -3.30 -28.50 10.33
N GLN A 73 -2.09 -27.97 10.10
CA GLN A 73 -0.91 -28.37 10.85
C GLN A 73 -0.98 -27.97 12.33
N VAL A 74 -1.52 -26.78 12.61
CA VAL A 74 -1.75 -26.30 13.97
C VAL A 74 -2.76 -27.18 14.72
N ASP A 75 -3.89 -27.55 14.10
CA ASP A 75 -4.92 -28.40 14.72
C ASP A 75 -4.35 -29.77 15.14
N ALA A 76 -3.46 -30.33 14.32
CA ALA A 76 -2.73 -31.55 14.64
C ALA A 76 -1.74 -31.37 15.80
N LEU A 77 -1.07 -30.22 15.90
CA LEU A 77 -0.12 -29.92 16.97
C LEU A 77 -0.79 -29.65 18.31
N GLU A 78 -1.92 -28.94 18.32
CA GLU A 78 -2.71 -28.65 19.53
C GLU A 78 -3.29 -29.93 20.16
N SER A 79 -3.50 -30.97 19.34
CA SER A 79 -3.90 -32.30 19.79
C SER A 79 -2.79 -33.06 20.54
N ASN A 80 -1.55 -32.55 20.56
CA ASN A 80 -0.44 -33.16 21.29
C ASN A 80 -0.34 -32.61 22.74
N PRO A 81 -0.73 -33.39 23.77
CA PRO A 81 -0.73 -32.93 25.15
C PRO A 81 0.66 -32.58 25.69
N THR A 82 1.73 -33.13 25.09
CA THR A 82 3.12 -32.83 25.49
C THR A 82 3.60 -31.47 25.02
N LEU A 83 2.99 -30.91 23.97
CA LEU A 83 3.38 -29.62 23.41
C LEU A 83 2.80 -28.44 24.21
N CYS A 84 1.60 -28.63 24.77
CA CYS A 84 0.98 -27.69 25.71
C CYS A 84 0.96 -26.24 25.16
N ALA A 85 0.51 -26.08 23.92
CA ALA A 85 0.48 -24.81 23.20
C ALA A 85 -0.87 -24.60 22.49
N ASP A 86 -1.32 -23.34 22.40
CA ASP A 86 -2.53 -22.90 21.67
C ASP A 86 -2.08 -21.84 20.66
N TYR A 87 -2.27 -22.12 19.38
CA TYR A 87 -1.81 -21.27 18.28
C TYR A 87 -2.96 -20.39 17.79
N VAL A 88 -2.74 -19.07 17.81
CA VAL A 88 -3.66 -18.10 17.27
C VAL A 88 -3.22 -17.74 15.85
N VAL A 89 -3.77 -18.45 14.86
CA VAL A 89 -3.46 -18.23 13.44
C VAL A 89 -4.35 -17.13 12.86
N SER A 90 -3.71 -16.11 12.29
CA SER A 90 -4.35 -14.94 11.69
C SER A 90 -4.02 -14.83 10.20
N ARG A 91 -5.02 -14.42 9.40
CA ARG A 91 -4.84 -14.10 7.98
C ARG A 91 -4.39 -12.64 7.87
N ALA A 92 -3.20 -12.42 7.34
CA ALA A 92 -2.67 -11.07 7.13
C ALA A 92 -1.76 -11.07 5.90
N SER A 93 -1.81 -10.01 5.08
CA SER A 93 -0.87 -9.85 3.96
C SER A 93 0.54 -9.59 4.51
N GLY A 94 1.57 -9.97 3.74
CA GLY A 94 2.96 -9.66 4.08
C GLY A 94 3.16 -8.16 4.32
N GLU A 95 2.57 -7.31 3.47
CA GLU A 95 2.61 -5.86 3.63
C GLU A 95 2.02 -5.37 4.97
N SER A 96 0.84 -5.88 5.35
CA SER A 96 0.15 -5.43 6.57
C SER A 96 0.95 -5.73 7.84
N VAL A 97 1.56 -6.92 7.91
CA VAL A 97 2.43 -7.32 9.03
C VAL A 97 3.73 -6.53 8.99
N ASN A 98 4.34 -6.34 7.81
CA ASN A 98 5.54 -5.50 7.64
C ASN A 98 5.32 -4.08 8.19
N ARG A 99 4.19 -3.45 7.84
CA ARG A 99 3.83 -2.12 8.36
C ARG A 99 3.69 -2.13 9.89
N ALA A 100 3.00 -3.12 10.45
CA ALA A 100 2.84 -3.25 11.90
C ALA A 100 4.18 -3.43 12.63
N VAL A 101 5.06 -4.30 12.10
CA VAL A 101 6.41 -4.54 12.60
C VAL A 101 7.24 -3.26 12.56
N LYS A 102 7.25 -2.55 11.43
CA LYS A 102 7.96 -1.27 11.27
C LYS A 102 7.43 -0.17 12.20
N ALA A 103 6.17 -0.23 12.62
CA ALA A 103 5.59 0.74 13.54
C ALA A 103 5.97 0.48 15.01
N GLY A 104 6.52 -0.70 15.35
CA GLY A 104 6.95 -1.05 16.70
C GLY A 104 5.80 -1.15 17.72
N GLY A 105 4.58 -1.45 17.25
CA GLY A 105 3.37 -1.49 18.08
C GLY A 105 3.08 -2.86 18.71
N GLN A 106 2.00 -2.91 19.50
CA GLN A 106 1.39 -4.16 19.95
C GLN A 106 0.80 -4.89 18.73
N GLY A 107 1.14 -6.17 18.51
CA GLY A 107 0.63 -6.96 17.38
C GLY A 107 1.69 -7.64 16.49
N ILE A 108 2.97 -7.63 16.88
CA ILE A 108 4.00 -8.44 16.19
C ILE A 108 3.80 -9.93 16.54
N PRO A 109 3.57 -10.81 15.56
CA PRO A 109 3.34 -12.23 15.82
C PRO A 109 4.60 -12.94 16.30
N ASP A 110 4.45 -14.09 16.97
CA ASP A 110 5.55 -14.99 17.29
C ASP A 110 6.14 -15.65 16.03
N VAL A 111 5.27 -15.93 15.07
CA VAL A 111 5.62 -16.49 13.76
C VAL A 111 4.98 -15.68 12.67
N TRP A 112 5.78 -15.23 11.72
CA TRP A 112 5.32 -14.55 10.51
C TRP A 112 5.69 -15.39 9.28
N ILE A 113 4.73 -15.67 8.42
CA ILE A 113 4.95 -16.32 7.12
C ILE A 113 4.39 -15.41 6.04
N PRO A 114 5.16 -14.40 5.58
CA PRO A 114 4.75 -13.58 4.44
C PRO A 114 4.79 -14.39 3.15
N ASP A 115 4.21 -13.86 2.08
CA ASP A 115 4.33 -14.39 0.73
C ASP A 115 5.72 -14.16 0.11
N SER A 116 6.44 -13.13 0.55
CA SER A 116 7.80 -12.85 0.07
C SER A 116 8.76 -12.31 1.12
N SER A 117 10.02 -12.73 1.03
CA SER A 117 11.16 -12.16 1.77
C SER A 117 11.35 -10.65 1.54
N MET A 118 10.78 -10.06 0.47
CA MET A 118 10.89 -8.61 0.24
C MET A 118 10.33 -7.77 1.40
N TRP A 119 9.28 -8.26 2.06
CA TRP A 119 8.69 -7.60 3.22
C TRP A 119 9.59 -7.69 4.46
N VAL A 120 10.30 -8.81 4.60
CA VAL A 120 11.29 -9.01 5.67
C VAL A 120 12.50 -8.11 5.43
N ASP A 121 12.97 -7.98 4.20
CA ASP A 121 14.06 -7.08 3.83
C ASP A 121 13.71 -5.61 4.10
N ASP A 122 12.49 -5.19 3.77
CA ASP A 122 12.01 -3.83 4.02
C ASP A 122 11.89 -3.50 5.52
N ALA A 123 11.36 -4.42 6.33
CA ALA A 123 11.40 -4.29 7.79
C ALA A 123 12.84 -4.23 8.32
N THR A 124 13.73 -5.07 7.78
CA THR A 124 15.15 -5.13 8.17
C THR A 124 15.89 -3.83 7.87
N ALA A 125 15.59 -3.19 6.75
CA ALA A 125 16.17 -1.90 6.40
C ALA A 125 15.80 -0.79 7.41
N LYS A 126 14.67 -0.91 8.11
CA LYS A 126 14.26 0.04 9.16
C LYS A 126 14.76 -0.34 10.55
N LEU A 127 14.67 -1.62 10.92
CA LEU A 127 14.89 -2.09 12.28
C LEU A 127 16.32 -2.63 12.53
N GLY A 128 17.09 -2.91 11.48
CA GLY A 128 18.43 -3.51 11.54
C GLY A 128 18.39 -5.04 11.70
N ALA A 129 19.43 -5.75 11.26
CA ALA A 129 19.42 -7.21 11.08
C ALA A 129 19.03 -8.06 12.31
N GLY A 130 19.12 -7.53 13.53
CA GLY A 130 18.80 -8.25 14.77
C GLY A 130 17.32 -8.37 15.10
N TRP A 131 16.41 -7.75 14.32
CA TRP A 131 14.97 -7.79 14.63
C TRP A 131 14.31 -9.14 14.33
N VAL A 132 15.00 -10.05 13.63
CA VAL A 132 14.37 -11.25 13.06
C VAL A 132 15.31 -12.44 12.91
N GLY A 133 14.79 -13.64 13.19
CA GLY A 133 15.36 -14.91 12.76
C GLY A 133 14.64 -15.46 11.53
N ASN A 134 15.37 -15.72 10.44
CA ASN A 134 14.81 -16.36 9.23
C ASN A 134 15.15 -17.86 9.24
N SER A 135 14.12 -18.71 9.20
CA SER A 135 14.27 -20.17 9.18
C SER A 135 14.25 -20.76 7.77
N GLY A 136 14.17 -19.94 6.72
CA GLY A 136 14.07 -20.34 5.32
C GLY A 136 12.63 -20.57 4.84
N SER A 137 12.47 -20.71 3.53
CA SER A 137 11.20 -20.92 2.83
C SER A 137 10.56 -22.27 3.15
N ILE A 138 9.23 -22.28 3.31
CA ILE A 138 8.43 -23.52 3.41
C ILE A 138 7.70 -23.87 2.11
N ALA A 139 7.48 -22.88 1.25
CA ALA A 139 6.78 -23.01 -0.02
C ALA A 139 7.32 -22.01 -1.04
N GLY A 140 7.03 -22.24 -2.31
CA GLY A 140 7.33 -21.33 -3.40
C GLY A 140 6.16 -21.24 -4.37
N SER A 141 6.00 -20.09 -5.01
CA SER A 141 5.02 -19.92 -6.09
C SER A 141 5.61 -18.98 -7.14
N PRO A 142 5.99 -19.49 -8.33
CA PRO A 142 6.42 -18.66 -9.46
C PRO A 142 5.35 -17.64 -9.84
N VAL A 143 5.75 -16.48 -10.35
CA VAL A 143 4.85 -15.41 -10.80
C VAL A 143 4.85 -15.36 -12.32
N VAL A 144 3.69 -15.60 -12.92
CA VAL A 144 3.46 -15.53 -14.37
C VAL A 144 2.50 -14.40 -14.70
N VAL A 145 2.31 -14.10 -15.98
CA VAL A 145 1.19 -13.28 -16.43
C VAL A 145 0.02 -14.19 -16.80
N GLY A 146 -1.10 -14.05 -16.10
CA GLY A 146 -2.34 -14.75 -16.44
C GLY A 146 -3.04 -13.99 -17.56
N VAL A 147 -3.19 -14.63 -18.71
CA VAL A 147 -3.87 -14.04 -19.88
C VAL A 147 -5.31 -14.58 -19.93
N PRO A 148 -6.32 -13.73 -19.73
CA PRO A 148 -7.72 -14.10 -19.93
C PRO A 148 -7.97 -14.74 -21.30
N GLN A 149 -8.84 -15.75 -21.35
CA GLN A 149 -9.19 -16.43 -22.59
C GLN A 149 -9.70 -15.46 -23.67
N ALA A 150 -10.46 -14.43 -23.28
CA ALA A 150 -10.96 -13.38 -24.18
C ALA A 150 -9.84 -12.53 -24.83
N GLN A 151 -8.62 -12.59 -24.31
CA GLN A 151 -7.45 -11.88 -24.81
C GLN A 151 -6.43 -12.79 -25.50
N SER A 152 -6.66 -14.10 -25.46
CA SER A 152 -5.68 -15.10 -25.88
C SER A 152 -5.24 -14.97 -27.35
N SER A 153 -6.12 -14.43 -28.21
CA SER A 153 -5.90 -14.19 -29.63
C SER A 153 -5.37 -12.79 -29.97
N LEU A 154 -5.18 -11.90 -28.98
CA LEU A 154 -4.68 -10.56 -29.24
C LEU A 154 -3.20 -10.61 -29.66
N PRO A 155 -2.82 -9.93 -30.77
CA PRO A 155 -1.43 -9.82 -31.18
C PRO A 155 -0.55 -9.26 -30.06
N GLY A 156 0.55 -9.93 -29.76
CA GLY A 156 1.50 -9.62 -28.68
C GLY A 156 1.51 -10.65 -27.55
N PHE A 157 0.37 -11.29 -27.25
CA PHE A 157 0.30 -12.42 -26.30
C PHE A 157 0.60 -13.78 -26.95
N ASP A 158 0.78 -13.81 -28.26
CA ASP A 158 1.23 -14.94 -29.09
C ASP A 158 2.76 -15.07 -29.14
N LYS A 159 3.48 -14.03 -28.72
CA LYS A 159 4.95 -14.00 -28.65
C LYS A 159 5.45 -14.34 -27.24
N THR A 160 6.78 -14.44 -27.11
CA THR A 160 7.48 -14.53 -25.80
C THR A 160 8.10 -13.17 -25.45
N PRO A 161 7.32 -12.18 -25.01
CA PRO A 161 7.83 -10.85 -24.67
C PRO A 161 8.69 -10.87 -23.41
N THR A 162 9.47 -9.81 -23.20
CA THR A 162 10.13 -9.54 -21.92
C THR A 162 9.13 -8.99 -20.90
N TRP A 163 9.46 -9.03 -19.60
CA TRP A 163 8.64 -8.39 -18.57
C TRP A 163 8.48 -6.88 -18.83
N ALA A 164 9.55 -6.22 -19.25
CA ALA A 164 9.52 -4.80 -19.58
C ALA A 164 8.59 -4.51 -20.78
N GLN A 165 8.64 -5.33 -21.83
CA GLN A 165 7.76 -5.19 -22.99
C GLN A 165 6.29 -5.40 -22.62
N LEU A 166 5.97 -6.41 -21.81
CA LEU A 166 4.59 -6.66 -21.37
C LEU A 166 4.02 -5.49 -20.58
N LEU A 167 4.78 -4.94 -19.64
CA LEU A 167 4.31 -3.86 -18.78
C LEU A 167 4.31 -2.50 -19.49
N SER A 168 5.19 -2.31 -20.48
CA SER A 168 5.28 -1.06 -21.27
C SER A 168 4.47 -1.04 -22.56
N ALA A 169 3.95 -2.19 -23.01
CA ALA A 169 3.12 -2.28 -24.19
C ALA A 169 1.79 -1.54 -24.00
N GLY A 170 1.72 -0.29 -24.47
CA GLY A 170 0.53 0.55 -24.38
C GLY A 170 -0.68 0.01 -25.16
N ASN A 171 -0.47 -0.91 -26.10
CA ASN A 171 -1.52 -1.56 -26.89
C ASN A 171 -2.02 -2.88 -26.27
N LEU A 172 -1.29 -3.47 -25.32
CA LEU A 172 -1.73 -4.69 -24.65
C LEU A 172 -2.61 -4.32 -23.45
N PRO A 173 -3.80 -4.92 -23.33
CA PRO A 173 -4.68 -4.72 -22.18
C PRO A 173 -4.15 -5.46 -20.94
N VAL A 174 -3.01 -4.99 -20.42
CA VAL A 174 -2.32 -5.46 -19.22
C VAL A 174 -2.56 -4.49 -18.08
N THR A 175 -2.71 -5.03 -16.87
CA THR A 175 -2.69 -4.27 -15.62
C THR A 175 -1.87 -5.01 -14.56
N VAL A 176 -1.71 -4.39 -13.39
CA VAL A 176 -1.04 -4.97 -12.23
C VAL A 176 -1.94 -4.82 -11.01
N GLN A 177 -1.74 -5.68 -10.02
CA GLN A 177 -2.29 -5.45 -8.68
C GLN A 177 -1.62 -4.23 -8.04
N ASP A 178 -2.22 -3.68 -6.98
CA ASP A 178 -1.67 -2.55 -6.24
C ASP A 178 -0.22 -2.82 -5.79
N THR A 179 0.71 -2.03 -6.29
CA THR A 179 2.16 -2.18 -6.07
C THR A 179 2.58 -1.76 -4.66
N GLY A 180 1.71 -1.08 -3.91
CA GLY A 180 1.90 -0.80 -2.50
C GLY A 180 1.70 -2.04 -1.62
N VAL A 181 0.97 -3.05 -2.08
CA VAL A 181 0.57 -4.21 -1.25
C VAL A 181 0.84 -5.58 -1.89
N SER A 182 1.00 -5.66 -3.20
CA SER A 182 1.07 -6.93 -3.93
C SER A 182 2.51 -7.32 -4.27
N SER A 183 2.95 -8.45 -3.69
CA SER A 183 4.27 -9.03 -3.98
C SER A 183 4.42 -9.51 -5.42
N THR A 184 3.33 -9.95 -6.08
CA THR A 184 3.38 -10.38 -7.50
C THR A 184 3.64 -9.19 -8.41
N ALA A 185 2.99 -8.05 -8.15
CA ALA A 185 3.22 -6.81 -8.88
C ALA A 185 4.65 -6.29 -8.65
N LEU A 186 5.10 -6.24 -7.39
CA LEU A 186 6.47 -5.83 -7.03
C LEU A 186 7.55 -6.74 -7.66
N ALA A 187 7.33 -8.04 -7.66
CA ALA A 187 8.23 -9.01 -8.29
C ALA A 187 8.31 -8.80 -9.81
N ALA A 188 7.16 -8.66 -10.49
CA ALA A 188 7.10 -8.39 -11.92
C ALA A 188 7.82 -7.08 -12.30
N MET A 189 7.59 -6.01 -11.54
CA MET A 189 8.25 -4.71 -11.77
C MET A 189 9.75 -4.76 -11.51
N THR A 190 10.18 -5.48 -10.49
CA THR A 190 11.61 -5.67 -10.20
C THR A 190 12.32 -6.38 -11.35
N VAL A 191 11.73 -7.43 -11.93
CA VAL A 191 12.32 -8.13 -13.09
C VAL A 191 12.30 -7.23 -14.33
N ALA A 192 11.20 -6.54 -14.60
CA ALA A 192 11.11 -5.59 -15.72
C ALA A 192 12.18 -4.49 -15.64
N ASN A 193 12.42 -3.95 -14.45
CA ASN A 193 13.42 -2.91 -14.23
C ASN A 193 14.85 -3.42 -14.48
N ARG A 194 15.16 -4.67 -14.10
CA ARG A 194 16.46 -5.30 -14.41
C ARG A 194 16.67 -5.54 -15.89
N GLY A 195 15.61 -5.89 -16.62
CA GLY A 195 15.65 -6.13 -18.06
C GLY A 195 15.83 -4.86 -18.90
N SER A 196 15.66 -3.66 -18.31
CA SER A 196 15.70 -2.38 -19.02
C SER A 196 17.13 -1.83 -19.15
N GLY A 197 17.81 -2.21 -20.22
CA GLY A 197 19.23 -1.91 -20.45
C GLY A 197 19.52 -0.45 -20.80
N THR A 198 18.65 0.22 -21.57
CA THR A 198 18.85 1.60 -22.03
C THR A 198 18.14 2.64 -21.15
N ARG A 199 18.60 3.90 -21.21
CA ARG A 199 17.94 5.03 -20.52
C ARG A 199 16.50 5.25 -21.01
N GLN A 200 16.28 5.04 -22.31
CA GLN A 200 14.96 5.19 -22.92
C GLN A 200 14.00 4.11 -22.40
N GLU A 201 14.40 2.84 -22.41
CA GLU A 201 13.58 1.74 -21.91
C GLU A 201 13.23 1.92 -20.42
N ARG A 202 14.18 2.37 -19.60
CA ARG A 202 13.89 2.71 -18.19
C ARG A 202 12.87 3.83 -18.07
N THR A 203 12.97 4.87 -18.89
CA THR A 203 12.00 5.99 -18.90
C THR A 203 10.62 5.52 -19.36
N ASP A 204 10.55 4.65 -20.36
CA ASP A 204 9.30 4.09 -20.89
C ASP A 204 8.64 3.15 -19.89
N LEU A 205 9.44 2.32 -19.22
CA LEU A 205 8.99 1.46 -18.14
C LEU A 205 8.46 2.29 -16.97
N LEU A 206 9.19 3.32 -16.52
CA LEU A 206 8.73 4.22 -15.45
C LEU A 206 7.40 4.89 -15.79
N ARG A 207 7.26 5.45 -17.01
CA ARG A 207 5.99 6.02 -17.48
C ARG A 207 4.86 5.00 -17.48
N SER A 208 5.16 3.77 -17.90
CA SER A 208 4.18 2.70 -17.94
C SER A 208 3.78 2.22 -16.55
N ILE A 209 4.73 2.13 -15.62
CA ILE A 209 4.45 1.78 -14.23
C ILE A 209 3.58 2.85 -13.58
N VAL A 210 3.86 4.14 -13.80
CA VAL A 210 3.00 5.23 -13.32
C VAL A 210 1.59 5.13 -13.90
N ARG A 211 1.45 4.77 -15.19
CA ARG A 211 0.14 4.53 -15.79
C ARG A 211 -0.56 3.32 -15.14
N LEU A 212 0.15 2.22 -14.97
CA LEU A 212 -0.37 0.97 -14.42
C LEU A 212 -0.79 1.12 -12.97
N SER A 213 0.01 1.84 -12.16
CA SER A 213 -0.25 2.09 -10.73
C SER A 213 -1.56 2.84 -10.51
N ARG A 214 -1.99 3.65 -11.49
CA ARG A 214 -3.27 4.39 -11.49
C ARG A 214 -4.48 3.56 -11.93
N SER A 215 -4.25 2.35 -12.43
CA SER A 215 -5.29 1.43 -12.92
C SER A 215 -5.24 0.08 -12.20
N THR A 216 -4.65 0.06 -11.01
CA THR A 216 -4.57 -1.12 -10.16
C THR A 216 -5.96 -1.52 -9.70
N LEU A 217 -6.14 -2.81 -9.50
CA LEU A 217 -7.39 -3.40 -9.07
C LEU A 217 -7.08 -4.45 -8.01
N SER A 218 -8.07 -4.69 -7.14
CA SER A 218 -7.96 -5.79 -6.18
C SER A 218 -7.88 -7.14 -6.91
N PRO A 219 -7.26 -8.17 -6.32
CA PRO A 219 -7.24 -9.52 -6.89
C PRO A 219 -8.63 -10.02 -7.30
N GLU A 220 -9.66 -9.77 -6.49
CA GLU A 220 -11.04 -10.19 -6.74
C GLU A 220 -11.63 -9.43 -7.93
N SER A 221 -11.34 -8.14 -8.05
CA SER A 221 -11.78 -7.31 -9.17
C SER A 221 -11.13 -7.74 -10.48
N LEU A 222 -9.84 -8.12 -10.44
CA LEU A 222 -9.14 -8.67 -11.60
C LEU A 222 -9.69 -10.02 -12.01
N ALA A 223 -9.90 -10.92 -11.06
CA ALA A 223 -10.53 -12.22 -11.30
C ALA A 223 -11.93 -12.05 -11.92
N GLY A 224 -12.75 -11.15 -11.36
CA GLY A 224 -14.08 -10.86 -11.88
C GLY A 224 -14.08 -10.24 -13.29
N ARG A 225 -13.04 -9.48 -13.65
CA ARG A 225 -12.86 -8.96 -15.03
C ARG A 225 -12.29 -9.99 -15.98
N ALA A 226 -11.44 -10.90 -15.51
CA ALA A 226 -10.81 -11.94 -16.34
C ALA A 226 -11.84 -12.86 -17.02
N VAL A 227 -13.01 -13.04 -16.40
CA VAL A 227 -14.12 -13.84 -16.97
C VAL A 227 -15.05 -13.05 -17.89
N GLN A 228 -14.81 -11.75 -18.11
CA GLN A 228 -15.61 -10.90 -18.99
C GLN A 228 -15.06 -10.88 -20.43
N GLY A 229 -15.66 -10.07 -21.31
CA GLY A 229 -15.20 -9.86 -22.67
C GLY A 229 -13.85 -9.12 -22.76
N SER A 230 -13.26 -9.10 -23.96
CA SER A 230 -11.94 -8.51 -24.23
C SER A 230 -11.80 -7.03 -23.81
N ASP A 231 -12.90 -6.29 -23.84
CA ASP A 231 -12.94 -4.86 -23.51
C ASP A 231 -12.69 -4.59 -22.02
N ALA A 232 -13.12 -5.52 -21.15
CA ALA A 232 -13.03 -5.40 -19.70
C ALA A 232 -11.91 -6.25 -19.10
N ALA A 233 -11.67 -7.44 -19.66
CA ALA A 233 -10.60 -8.34 -19.24
C ALA A 233 -9.24 -7.64 -19.31
N ARG A 234 -8.33 -7.96 -18.39
CA ARG A 234 -6.94 -7.50 -18.41
C ARG A 234 -6.04 -8.67 -18.06
N ALA A 235 -4.91 -8.81 -18.74
CA ALA A 235 -3.85 -9.72 -18.31
C ALA A 235 -3.10 -9.09 -17.13
N TYR A 236 -2.66 -9.91 -16.17
CA TYR A 236 -1.98 -9.38 -14.98
C TYR A 236 -1.02 -10.39 -14.35
N PRO A 237 0.03 -9.92 -13.64
CA PRO A 237 0.90 -10.80 -12.85
C PRO A 237 0.15 -11.44 -11.68
N LEU A 238 0.29 -12.74 -11.53
CA LEU A 238 -0.25 -13.53 -10.42
C LEU A 238 0.68 -14.72 -10.13
N SER A 239 0.59 -15.26 -8.92
CA SER A 239 1.36 -16.44 -8.54
C SER A 239 0.76 -17.71 -9.17
N GLU A 240 1.57 -18.76 -9.38
CA GLU A 240 1.10 -20.10 -9.81
C GLU A 240 -0.02 -20.63 -8.91
N GLN A 241 0.08 -20.42 -7.60
CA GLN A 241 -0.96 -20.78 -6.64
C GLN A 241 -2.27 -20.03 -6.92
N GLN A 242 -2.21 -18.72 -7.17
CA GLN A 242 -3.38 -17.90 -7.50
C GLN A 242 -3.98 -18.28 -8.86
N LEU A 243 -3.12 -18.59 -9.85
CA LEU A 243 -3.54 -19.06 -11.16
C LEU A 243 -4.33 -20.37 -11.05
N LEU A 244 -3.80 -21.33 -10.29
CA LEU A 244 -4.43 -22.62 -10.09
C LEU A 244 -5.76 -22.50 -9.35
N GLU A 245 -5.82 -21.66 -8.32
CA GLU A 245 -7.06 -21.38 -7.59
C GLU A 245 -8.12 -20.72 -8.49
N PHE A 246 -7.71 -19.77 -9.33
CA PHE A 246 -8.59 -19.17 -10.31
C PHE A 246 -9.14 -20.22 -11.29
N ASP A 247 -8.29 -21.08 -11.85
CA ASP A 247 -8.69 -22.10 -12.81
C ASP A 247 -9.59 -23.18 -12.20
N ARG A 248 -9.42 -23.50 -10.91
CA ARG A 248 -10.30 -24.42 -10.16
C ARG A 248 -11.69 -23.84 -9.96
N THR A 249 -11.78 -22.54 -9.70
CA THR A 249 -13.04 -21.83 -9.49
C THR A 249 -13.73 -21.42 -10.80
N HIS A 250 -13.00 -21.43 -11.93
CA HIS A 250 -13.49 -21.03 -13.26
C HIS A 250 -13.10 -22.03 -14.36
N PRO A 251 -13.60 -23.28 -14.32
CA PRO A 251 -13.16 -24.35 -15.21
C PRO A 251 -13.37 -24.05 -16.71
N ASP A 252 -14.38 -23.26 -17.05
CA ASP A 252 -14.73 -22.89 -18.43
C ASP A 252 -14.06 -21.60 -18.92
N LYS A 253 -13.38 -20.86 -18.03
CA LYS A 253 -12.78 -19.55 -18.32
C LYS A 253 -11.38 -19.41 -17.73
N LYS A 254 -10.57 -20.45 -17.90
CA LYS A 254 -9.20 -20.53 -17.37
C LYS A 254 -8.30 -19.42 -17.90
N LEU A 255 -7.31 -19.05 -17.10
CA LEU A 255 -6.24 -18.14 -17.51
C LEU A 255 -5.15 -18.93 -18.22
N ARG A 256 -4.68 -18.43 -19.37
CA ARG A 256 -3.49 -18.97 -20.02
C ARG A 256 -2.24 -18.39 -19.34
N PRO A 257 -1.33 -19.19 -18.77
CA PRO A 257 -0.07 -18.67 -18.26
C PRO A 257 0.81 -18.19 -19.42
N LEU A 258 1.35 -16.98 -19.29
CA LEU A 258 2.36 -16.42 -20.16
C LEU A 258 3.67 -16.28 -19.37
N ILE A 259 4.73 -16.90 -19.89
CA ILE A 259 6.07 -16.93 -19.31
C ILE A 259 6.96 -15.98 -20.12
N PRO A 260 7.45 -14.87 -19.53
CA PRO A 260 8.33 -13.95 -20.24
C PRO A 260 9.73 -14.53 -20.50
N GLN A 261 10.46 -13.94 -21.44
CA GLN A 261 11.76 -14.44 -21.93
C GLN A 261 12.82 -14.60 -20.83
N GLU A 262 12.85 -13.68 -19.87
CA GLU A 262 13.80 -13.71 -18.75
C GLU A 262 13.56 -14.92 -17.82
N GLY A 263 12.36 -15.48 -17.83
CA GLY A 263 11.85 -16.42 -16.85
C GLY A 263 10.86 -15.74 -15.90
N VAL A 264 10.55 -16.42 -14.79
CA VAL A 264 9.58 -15.95 -13.80
C VAL A 264 10.24 -15.65 -12.45
N PRO A 265 9.91 -14.54 -11.77
CA PRO A 265 10.26 -14.40 -10.36
C PRO A 265 9.44 -15.36 -9.50
N GLN A 266 9.83 -15.56 -8.24
CA GLN A 266 9.18 -16.50 -7.34
C GLN A 266 8.87 -15.85 -6.00
N LEU A 267 7.64 -16.05 -5.52
CA LEU A 267 7.25 -15.84 -4.12
C LEU A 267 7.77 -17.01 -3.29
N ASP A 268 8.34 -16.76 -2.11
CA ASP A 268 9.21 -17.70 -1.40
C ASP A 268 8.77 -18.03 0.03
N PHE A 269 7.65 -17.52 0.51
CA PHE A 269 7.00 -17.93 1.77
C PHE A 269 7.96 -18.29 2.93
N PRO A 270 8.82 -17.34 3.39
CA PRO A 270 9.79 -17.60 4.44
C PRO A 270 9.12 -17.81 5.80
N PHE A 271 9.64 -18.73 6.61
CA PHE A 271 9.24 -18.85 8.02
C PHE A 271 10.09 -17.92 8.87
N VAL A 272 9.46 -16.89 9.43
CA VAL A 272 10.11 -15.77 10.09
C VAL A 272 9.75 -15.72 11.57
N ARG A 273 10.75 -15.47 12.42
CA ARG A 273 10.62 -15.35 13.88
C ARG A 273 11.02 -13.95 14.33
N PRO A 274 10.07 -12.99 14.45
CA PRO A 274 10.37 -11.67 14.96
C PRO A 274 10.94 -11.72 16.39
N VAL A 275 11.95 -10.91 16.68
CA VAL A 275 12.52 -10.74 18.02
C VAL A 275 11.66 -9.74 18.78
N LYS A 276 11.06 -10.16 19.90
CA LYS A 276 10.22 -9.33 20.77
C LYS A 276 10.52 -9.58 22.25
N GLY A 277 10.08 -8.66 23.10
CA GLY A 277 10.37 -8.69 24.55
C GLY A 277 9.70 -9.86 25.30
N THR A 278 8.55 -10.35 24.83
CA THR A 278 7.89 -11.56 25.37
C THR A 278 7.53 -12.46 24.20
N SER A 279 8.20 -13.61 24.10
CA SER A 279 8.04 -14.57 23.01
C SER A 279 7.41 -15.87 23.50
N ALA A 280 6.64 -16.51 22.63
CA ALA A 280 6.20 -17.88 22.84
C ALA A 280 7.39 -18.85 23.05
N PRO A 281 7.17 -19.98 23.74
CA PRO A 281 8.20 -21.01 23.93
C PRO A 281 8.79 -21.51 22.60
N GLN A 282 10.12 -21.60 22.53
CA GLN A 282 10.80 -21.98 21.28
C GLN A 282 10.44 -23.39 20.81
N ASN A 283 10.22 -24.34 21.73
CA ASN A 283 9.78 -25.69 21.39
C ASN A 283 8.43 -25.70 20.65
N ALA A 284 7.50 -24.79 20.98
CA ALA A 284 6.23 -24.66 20.27
C ALA A 284 6.41 -24.08 18.86
N ILE A 285 7.30 -23.09 18.70
CA ILE A 285 7.63 -22.52 17.38
C ILE A 285 8.36 -23.56 16.51
N ASP A 286 9.29 -24.31 17.09
CA ASP A 286 10.05 -25.36 16.41
C ASP A 286 9.16 -26.53 15.99
N ALA A 287 8.19 -26.92 16.82
CA ALA A 287 7.21 -27.94 16.48
C ALA A 287 6.35 -27.52 15.27
N LEU A 288 5.95 -26.25 15.20
CA LEU A 288 5.23 -25.70 14.03
C LEU A 288 6.10 -25.75 12.77
N LEU A 289 7.36 -25.29 12.85
CA LEU A 289 8.27 -25.34 11.71
C LEU A 289 8.52 -26.79 11.23
N ALA A 290 8.69 -27.73 12.16
CA ALA A 290 8.87 -29.14 11.84
C ALA A 290 7.63 -29.74 11.18
N SER A 291 6.44 -29.45 11.71
CA SER A 291 5.16 -29.89 11.15
C SER A 291 4.95 -29.35 9.73
N LEU A 292 5.20 -28.07 9.48
CA LEU A 292 5.11 -27.46 8.14
C LEU A 292 6.13 -28.01 7.13
N ARG A 293 7.19 -28.68 7.60
CA ARG A 293 8.19 -29.36 6.78
C ARG A 293 7.97 -30.85 6.63
N SER A 294 6.96 -31.40 7.30
CA SER A 294 6.62 -32.82 7.22
C SER A 294 6.21 -33.22 5.80
N ALA A 295 6.28 -34.52 5.48
CA ALA A 295 5.83 -35.04 4.20
C ALA A 295 4.34 -34.75 3.96
N GLN A 296 3.52 -34.81 5.02
CA GLN A 296 2.09 -34.53 4.97
C GLN A 296 1.82 -33.05 4.65
N ALA A 297 2.51 -32.12 5.33
CA ALA A 297 2.41 -30.70 5.02
C ALA A 297 2.91 -30.39 3.61
N LYS A 298 4.01 -31.00 3.15
CA LYS A 298 4.49 -30.85 1.76
C LYS A 298 3.46 -31.30 0.72
N SER A 299 2.76 -32.40 0.98
CA SER A 299 1.67 -32.88 0.12
C SER A 299 0.47 -31.91 0.14
N ALA A 300 0.09 -31.42 1.33
CA ALA A 300 -0.98 -30.43 1.47
C ALA A 300 -0.66 -29.10 0.75
N LEU A 301 0.58 -28.62 0.88
CA LEU A 301 1.09 -27.44 0.15
C LEU A 301 1.03 -27.65 -1.37
N ASN A 302 1.49 -28.80 -1.87
CA ASN A 302 1.43 -29.11 -3.30
C ASN A 302 -0.02 -29.13 -3.81
N LYS A 303 -0.93 -29.81 -3.09
CA LYS A 303 -2.37 -29.82 -3.42
C LYS A 303 -2.97 -28.41 -3.39
N ALA A 304 -2.53 -27.57 -2.46
CA ALA A 304 -2.95 -26.17 -2.36
C ALA A 304 -2.36 -25.25 -3.46
N GLY A 305 -1.48 -25.76 -4.33
CA GLY A 305 -0.93 -25.02 -5.47
C GLY A 305 0.48 -24.48 -5.26
N PHE A 306 1.15 -24.85 -4.18
CA PHE A 306 2.51 -24.39 -3.88
C PHE A 306 3.58 -25.39 -4.35
N ARG A 307 4.69 -24.88 -4.85
CA ARG A 307 5.92 -25.67 -5.03
C ARG A 307 6.58 -25.88 -3.68
N VAL A 308 7.03 -27.09 -3.41
CA VAL A 308 7.79 -27.42 -2.20
C VAL A 308 9.22 -27.79 -2.57
N PRO A 309 10.24 -27.43 -1.77
CA PRO A 309 11.62 -27.79 -2.05
C PRO A 309 11.80 -29.30 -2.25
N GLY A 310 12.36 -29.69 -3.40
CA GLY A 310 12.54 -31.09 -3.79
C GLY A 310 11.28 -31.83 -4.21
N GLY A 311 10.13 -31.15 -4.34
CA GLY A 311 8.88 -31.71 -4.83
C GLY A 311 8.65 -31.49 -6.33
N GLN A 312 7.60 -32.14 -6.85
CA GLN A 312 7.12 -31.94 -8.22
C GLN A 312 6.30 -30.64 -8.34
N ALA A 313 5.92 -30.27 -9.57
CA ALA A 313 4.95 -29.21 -9.80
C ALA A 313 3.62 -29.49 -9.06
N PRO A 314 2.85 -28.44 -8.72
CA PRO A 314 1.56 -28.60 -8.06
C PRO A 314 0.54 -29.36 -8.91
N ASP A 315 -0.29 -30.19 -8.27
CA ASP A 315 -1.35 -30.95 -8.94
C ASP A 315 -2.32 -30.03 -9.72
N GLY A 316 -2.38 -30.23 -11.03
CA GLY A 316 -3.22 -29.46 -11.95
C GLY A 316 -2.61 -28.14 -12.42
N SER A 317 -1.35 -27.84 -12.08
CA SER A 317 -0.65 -26.66 -12.58
C SER A 317 -0.51 -26.70 -14.10
N ALA A 318 -0.76 -25.56 -14.75
CA ALA A 318 -0.50 -25.34 -16.16
C ALA A 318 0.98 -24.99 -16.46
N LEU A 319 1.80 -24.81 -15.43
CA LEU A 319 3.22 -24.46 -15.57
C LEU A 319 4.09 -25.74 -15.53
N PRO A 320 5.18 -25.79 -16.30
CA PRO A 320 6.08 -26.93 -16.30
C PRO A 320 6.86 -27.06 -14.98
N SER A 321 7.33 -28.27 -14.67
CA SER A 321 8.13 -28.53 -13.47
C SER A 321 9.49 -27.83 -13.50
N ASP A 322 10.11 -27.73 -14.69
CA ASP A 322 11.43 -27.15 -14.95
C ASP A 322 11.37 -25.68 -15.38
N ILE A 323 10.34 -24.95 -14.95
CA ILE A 323 10.19 -23.53 -15.30
C ILE A 323 11.42 -22.71 -14.92
N LYS A 324 11.89 -21.88 -15.87
CA LYS A 324 13.05 -21.01 -15.69
C LYS A 324 12.74 -19.92 -14.65
N LEU A 325 13.36 -20.01 -13.47
CA LEU A 325 13.28 -18.99 -12.44
C LEU A 325 14.28 -17.86 -12.71
N VAL A 326 13.86 -16.61 -12.47
CA VAL A 326 14.75 -15.46 -12.41
C VAL A 326 15.50 -15.48 -11.07
N ALA A 327 16.75 -15.03 -11.08
CA ALA A 327 17.54 -14.91 -9.85
C ALA A 327 16.82 -14.02 -8.82
N ALA A 328 16.77 -14.50 -7.58
CA ALA A 328 16.17 -13.76 -6.47
C ALA A 328 16.84 -12.38 -6.30
N PRO A 329 16.06 -11.32 -6.05
CA PRO A 329 16.63 -10.02 -5.75
C PRO A 329 17.56 -9.98 -4.54
N LYS A 330 18.54 -9.08 -4.58
CA LYS A 330 19.31 -8.71 -3.39
C LYS A 330 18.40 -7.89 -2.45
N SER A 331 18.64 -7.96 -1.14
CA SER A 331 17.83 -7.22 -0.16
C SER A 331 17.73 -5.72 -0.46
N ALA A 332 18.82 -5.07 -0.88
CA ALA A 332 18.79 -3.65 -1.25
C ALA A 332 17.85 -3.36 -2.44
N GLU A 333 17.74 -4.29 -3.40
CA GLU A 333 16.81 -4.15 -4.52
C GLU A 333 15.36 -4.35 -4.07
N ASN A 334 15.10 -5.32 -3.17
CA ASN A 334 13.77 -5.52 -2.57
C ASN A 334 13.31 -4.26 -1.82
N VAL A 335 14.18 -3.69 -0.98
CA VAL A 335 13.89 -2.44 -0.25
C VAL A 335 13.60 -1.30 -1.21
N SER A 336 14.42 -1.14 -2.26
CA SER A 336 14.22 -0.12 -3.28
C SER A 336 12.89 -0.32 -4.01
N ALA A 337 12.53 -1.55 -4.35
CA ALA A 337 11.28 -1.90 -5.01
C ALA A 337 10.07 -1.59 -4.12
N VAL A 338 10.05 -2.05 -2.87
CA VAL A 338 8.95 -1.82 -1.93
C VAL A 338 8.71 -0.32 -1.72
N LYS A 339 9.79 0.46 -1.56
CA LYS A 339 9.69 1.93 -1.40
C LYS A 339 9.23 2.61 -2.69
N SER A 340 10.02 2.49 -3.75
CA SER A 340 9.80 3.24 -4.99
C SER A 340 8.45 2.90 -5.62
N TRP A 341 8.10 1.61 -5.69
CA TRP A 341 6.86 1.19 -6.32
C TRP A 341 5.64 1.33 -5.41
N GLY A 342 5.83 1.21 -4.09
CA GLY A 342 4.76 1.47 -3.14
C GLY A 342 4.35 2.94 -3.12
N ASP A 343 5.31 3.86 -3.19
CA ASP A 343 5.00 5.29 -3.25
C ASP A 343 4.38 5.70 -4.60
N LEU A 344 4.78 5.04 -5.70
CA LEU A 344 4.15 5.23 -7.01
C LEU A 344 2.69 4.75 -7.08
N ALA A 345 2.28 3.78 -6.23
CA ALA A 345 0.90 3.29 -6.12
C ALA A 345 -0.02 4.23 -5.33
N ARG A 346 0.54 5.02 -4.41
CA ARG A 346 -0.26 5.88 -3.56
C ARG A 346 -0.82 7.06 -4.35
N ASP A 347 -2.13 7.23 -4.26
CA ASP A 347 -2.79 8.42 -4.77
C ASP A 347 -2.25 9.67 -4.08
N ALA A 348 -2.20 10.78 -4.81
CA ALA A 348 -1.71 12.03 -4.25
C ALA A 348 -2.82 12.74 -3.48
N ARG A 349 -2.47 13.27 -2.31
CA ARG A 349 -3.29 14.17 -1.51
C ARG A 349 -2.51 15.44 -1.28
N MET A 350 -2.93 16.53 -1.91
CA MET A 350 -2.16 17.76 -1.96
C MET A 350 -2.98 18.98 -1.57
N LEU A 351 -2.32 19.88 -0.84
CA LEU A 351 -2.77 21.24 -0.65
C LEU A 351 -1.85 22.18 -1.45
N VAL A 352 -2.41 22.87 -2.44
CA VAL A 352 -1.65 23.79 -3.31
C VAL A 352 -1.78 25.21 -2.78
N LEU A 353 -0.65 25.90 -2.60
CA LEU A 353 -0.56 27.30 -2.22
C LEU A 353 -0.08 28.09 -3.42
N VAL A 354 -0.88 29.07 -3.82
CA VAL A 354 -0.59 29.93 -4.98
C VAL A 354 -0.35 31.35 -4.48
N ASP A 355 0.81 31.90 -4.84
CA ASP A 355 1.12 33.30 -4.61
C ASP A 355 0.19 34.20 -5.43
N VAL A 356 -0.44 35.15 -4.74
CA VAL A 356 -1.27 36.21 -5.35
C VAL A 356 -0.80 37.61 -4.92
N SER A 357 0.47 37.75 -4.54
CA SER A 357 1.09 39.05 -4.23
C SER A 357 1.27 39.91 -5.48
N GLY A 358 1.50 41.22 -5.28
CA GLY A 358 1.54 42.21 -6.38
C GLY A 358 2.57 41.92 -7.48
N SER A 359 3.66 41.18 -7.18
CA SER A 359 4.64 40.72 -8.18
C SER A 359 4.01 39.86 -9.29
N MET A 360 2.92 39.16 -8.97
CA MET A 360 2.22 38.29 -9.90
C MET A 360 1.45 39.03 -11.00
N ILE A 361 1.32 40.36 -10.91
CA ILE A 361 0.77 41.24 -11.98
C ILE A 361 1.76 41.36 -13.15
N ALA A 362 3.06 41.18 -12.89
CA ALA A 362 4.10 41.41 -13.89
C ALA A 362 3.83 40.63 -15.19
N GLU A 363 4.00 41.30 -16.32
CA GLU A 363 3.77 40.68 -17.62
C GLU A 363 4.90 39.69 -17.97
N VAL A 364 4.51 38.52 -18.48
CA VAL A 364 5.42 37.50 -19.04
C VAL A 364 5.34 37.41 -20.56
N GLY A 365 4.37 38.11 -21.15
CA GLY A 365 4.15 38.23 -22.58
C GLY A 365 3.05 39.26 -22.87
N PRO A 366 2.76 39.56 -24.15
CA PRO A 366 1.78 40.59 -24.50
C PRO A 366 0.41 40.29 -23.89
N LYS A 367 -0.04 41.14 -22.95
CA LYS A 367 -1.33 41.01 -22.23
C LYS A 367 -1.48 39.72 -21.41
N GLN A 368 -0.39 39.15 -20.93
CA GLN A 368 -0.42 37.96 -20.08
C GLN A 368 0.43 38.20 -18.84
N SER A 369 -0.21 38.26 -17.68
CA SER A 369 0.47 38.36 -16.39
C SER A 369 1.04 37.00 -15.94
N ARG A 370 1.94 37.00 -14.95
CA ARG A 370 2.42 35.78 -14.30
C ARG A 370 1.27 34.94 -13.74
N ILE A 371 0.27 35.58 -13.11
CA ILE A 371 -0.89 34.86 -12.57
C ILE A 371 -1.77 34.25 -13.66
N ASP A 372 -1.94 34.91 -14.81
CA ASP A 372 -2.70 34.36 -15.94
C ASP A 372 -2.04 33.11 -16.51
N LEU A 373 -0.72 33.14 -16.65
CA LEU A 373 0.05 31.98 -17.10
C LEU A 373 0.01 30.83 -16.09
N LEU A 374 0.13 31.13 -14.78
CA LEU A 374 0.00 30.12 -13.74
C LEU A 374 -1.40 29.50 -13.75
N ALA A 375 -2.47 30.31 -13.78
CA ALA A 375 -3.84 29.82 -13.76
C ALA A 375 -4.19 28.96 -14.98
N SER A 376 -3.76 29.36 -16.19
CA SER A 376 -3.95 28.57 -17.41
C SER A 376 -3.16 27.26 -17.38
N THR A 377 -1.92 27.29 -16.90
CA THR A 377 -1.07 26.10 -16.74
C THR A 377 -1.62 25.14 -15.69
N ALA A 378 -2.10 25.66 -14.56
CA ALA A 378 -2.71 24.86 -13.50
C ALA A 378 -3.99 24.16 -13.97
N LYS A 379 -4.80 24.80 -14.84
CA LYS A 379 -5.97 24.16 -15.46
C LYS A 379 -5.58 22.98 -16.36
N LEU A 380 -4.51 23.11 -17.14
CA LEU A 380 -3.97 22.02 -17.96
C LEU A 380 -3.44 20.88 -17.08
N ALA A 381 -2.65 21.21 -16.05
CA ALA A 381 -2.12 20.23 -15.11
C ALA A 381 -3.25 19.48 -14.40
N LEU A 382 -4.28 20.19 -13.92
CA LEU A 382 -5.45 19.59 -13.27
C LEU A 382 -6.21 18.62 -14.20
N ASN A 383 -6.18 18.86 -15.51
CA ASN A 383 -6.77 17.95 -16.49
C ASN A 383 -5.93 16.69 -16.74
N ALA A 384 -4.62 16.76 -16.54
CA ALA A 384 -3.71 15.63 -16.70
C ALA A 384 -3.63 14.74 -15.44
N LEU A 385 -4.07 15.24 -14.27
CA LEU A 385 -4.03 14.49 -13.02
C LEU A 385 -5.05 13.34 -13.00
N PRO A 386 -4.72 12.19 -12.37
CA PRO A 386 -5.67 11.10 -12.17
C PRO A 386 -6.90 11.55 -11.37
N GLY A 387 -8.08 11.03 -11.72
CA GLY A 387 -9.33 11.36 -11.03
C GLY A 387 -9.36 11.01 -9.53
N THR A 388 -8.54 10.05 -9.12
CA THR A 388 -8.36 9.65 -7.71
C THR A 388 -7.54 10.65 -6.86
N THR A 389 -6.89 11.63 -7.50
CA THR A 389 -6.07 12.62 -6.80
C THR A 389 -6.94 13.51 -5.93
N GLN A 390 -6.54 13.72 -4.67
CA GLN A 390 -7.22 14.62 -3.75
C GLN A 390 -6.52 15.97 -3.68
N ILE A 391 -7.22 17.06 -3.98
CA ILE A 391 -6.62 18.39 -4.08
C ILE A 391 -7.48 19.42 -3.37
N GLY A 392 -6.84 20.29 -2.60
CA GLY A 392 -7.36 21.59 -2.16
C GLY A 392 -6.42 22.70 -2.60
N ALA A 393 -6.89 23.95 -2.55
CA ALA A 393 -6.11 25.09 -3.02
C ALA A 393 -6.33 26.31 -2.13
N TRP A 394 -5.22 26.98 -1.78
CA TRP A 394 -5.17 28.24 -1.05
C TRP A 394 -4.43 29.28 -1.90
N ALA A 395 -4.84 30.54 -1.77
CA ALA A 395 -4.10 31.69 -2.27
C ALA A 395 -3.40 32.38 -1.09
N PHE A 396 -2.25 33.02 -1.30
CA PHE A 396 -1.58 33.80 -0.26
C PHE A 396 -0.99 35.12 -0.75
N SER A 397 -1.05 36.12 0.13
CA SER A 397 -0.50 37.48 0.04
C SER A 397 -0.75 38.15 1.39
N THR A 398 -0.01 39.19 1.76
CA THR A 398 -0.22 39.88 3.05
C THR A 398 -1.68 40.34 3.22
N ASP A 399 -2.22 40.15 4.43
CA ASP A 399 -3.59 40.58 4.82
C ASP A 399 -4.73 40.10 3.89
N LEU A 400 -4.51 39.01 3.13
CA LEU A 400 -5.42 38.55 2.07
C LEU A 400 -6.83 38.21 2.56
N ASP A 401 -6.96 37.70 3.78
CA ASP A 401 -8.23 37.37 4.46
C ASP A 401 -8.39 38.16 5.78
N GLY A 402 -8.07 39.45 5.72
CA GLY A 402 -8.12 40.38 6.85
C GLY A 402 -6.77 40.57 7.52
N LYS A 403 -6.70 41.55 8.43
CA LYS A 403 -5.44 41.98 9.05
C LYS A 403 -4.74 40.85 9.81
N GLY A 404 -3.47 40.59 9.48
CA GLY A 404 -2.63 39.53 10.02
C GLY A 404 -2.94 38.13 9.50
N LYS A 405 -3.71 38.01 8.41
CA LYS A 405 -4.06 36.72 7.80
C LYS A 405 -3.71 36.68 6.32
N ASP A 406 -2.54 36.12 6.05
CA ASP A 406 -1.90 36.19 4.73
C ASP A 406 -2.36 35.14 3.72
N TYR A 407 -3.40 34.38 4.03
CA TYR A 407 -3.88 33.32 3.15
C TYR A 407 -5.40 33.23 3.13
N LEU A 408 -5.91 32.81 1.98
CA LEU A 408 -7.32 32.55 1.73
C LEU A 408 -7.49 31.14 1.18
N ALA A 409 -8.27 30.32 1.88
CA ALA A 409 -8.61 28.98 1.40
C ALA A 409 -9.68 29.06 0.29
N ILE A 410 -9.23 29.18 -0.96
CA ILE A 410 -10.12 29.29 -2.14
C ILE A 410 -10.88 27.99 -2.43
N VAL A 411 -10.27 26.84 -2.10
CA VAL A 411 -10.87 25.50 -2.09
C VAL A 411 -10.35 24.78 -0.83
N PRO A 412 -11.02 24.92 0.32
CA PRO A 412 -10.54 24.37 1.59
C PRO A 412 -10.61 22.85 1.65
N GLU A 413 -11.54 22.24 0.91
CA GLU A 413 -11.70 20.78 0.90
C GLU A 413 -10.64 20.13 0.03
N VAL A 414 -9.81 19.26 0.62
CA VAL A 414 -8.90 18.39 -0.14
C VAL A 414 -9.67 17.11 -0.49
N ALA A 415 -10.21 17.08 -1.71
CA ALA A 415 -11.11 16.02 -2.18
C ALA A 415 -10.76 15.55 -3.60
N GLU A 416 -11.28 14.38 -3.98
CA GLU A 416 -11.04 13.76 -5.28
C GLU A 416 -11.49 14.65 -6.44
N ILE A 417 -10.81 14.55 -7.58
CA ILE A 417 -11.03 15.41 -8.75
C ILE A 417 -11.62 14.66 -9.95
N GLY A 418 -12.15 13.45 -9.76
CA GLY A 418 -12.73 12.66 -10.85
C GLY A 418 -13.38 11.35 -10.41
N ASN A 419 -13.62 10.46 -11.39
CA ASN A 419 -14.21 9.12 -11.26
C ASN A 419 -15.65 9.05 -10.70
N THR A 420 -16.12 10.08 -10.02
CA THR A 420 -17.47 10.19 -9.45
C THR A 420 -18.10 11.53 -9.81
N PRO A 421 -19.44 11.66 -9.76
CA PRO A 421 -20.11 12.97 -9.95
C PRO A 421 -19.59 14.04 -8.98
N ALA A 422 -19.34 13.67 -7.72
CA ALA A 422 -18.80 14.57 -6.70
C ALA A 422 -17.37 15.01 -7.03
N GLY A 423 -16.50 14.08 -7.46
CA GLY A 423 -15.13 14.41 -7.85
C GLY A 423 -15.05 15.32 -9.08
N ASN A 424 -15.91 15.08 -10.08
CA ASN A 424 -16.01 15.94 -11.25
C ASN A 424 -16.50 17.36 -10.88
N ALA A 425 -17.46 17.48 -9.96
CA ALA A 425 -17.92 18.78 -9.46
C ALA A 425 -16.81 19.52 -8.68
N HIS A 426 -16.02 18.80 -7.88
CA HIS A 426 -14.88 19.36 -7.15
C HIS A 426 -13.79 19.88 -8.10
N LYS A 427 -13.49 19.12 -9.16
CA LYS A 427 -12.58 19.56 -10.23
C LYS A 427 -13.06 20.84 -10.89
N GLN A 428 -14.36 20.94 -11.22
CA GLN A 428 -14.93 22.15 -11.80
C GLN A 428 -14.81 23.34 -10.84
N LYS A 429 -15.12 23.17 -9.55
CA LYS A 429 -14.93 24.20 -8.51
C LYS A 429 -13.49 24.73 -8.50
N MET A 430 -12.49 23.85 -8.64
CA MET A 430 -11.09 24.27 -8.73
C MET A 430 -10.79 25.07 -10.01
N VAL A 431 -11.29 24.63 -11.16
CA VAL A 431 -11.13 25.36 -12.43
C VAL A 431 -11.72 26.77 -12.33
N ASP A 432 -12.90 26.90 -11.72
CA ASP A 432 -13.58 28.18 -11.53
C ASP A 432 -12.76 29.10 -10.60
N LYS A 433 -12.23 28.56 -9.49
CA LYS A 433 -11.40 29.32 -8.55
C LYS A 433 -10.06 29.74 -9.13
N LEU A 434 -9.42 28.91 -9.96
CA LEU A 434 -8.23 29.29 -10.73
C LEU A 434 -8.52 30.49 -11.65
N GLY A 435 -9.73 30.57 -12.23
CA GLY A 435 -10.17 31.72 -13.02
C GLY A 435 -10.37 33.01 -12.23
N GLN A 436 -10.46 32.93 -10.89
CA GLN A 436 -10.65 34.08 -10.00
C GLN A 436 -9.34 34.61 -9.41
N LEU A 437 -8.22 33.92 -9.63
CA LEU A 437 -6.92 34.32 -9.08
C LEU A 437 -6.49 35.74 -9.50
N PRO A 438 -6.67 36.20 -10.75
CA PRO A 438 -6.27 37.56 -11.14
C PRO A 438 -6.92 38.64 -10.27
N ALA A 439 -8.20 38.48 -9.92
CA ALA A 439 -8.91 39.43 -9.05
C ALA A 439 -8.38 39.45 -7.60
N LEU A 440 -7.71 38.39 -7.14
CA LEU A 440 -7.06 38.38 -5.83
C LEU A 440 -5.73 39.14 -5.88
N VAL A 441 -5.01 39.05 -7.00
CA VAL A 441 -3.77 39.78 -7.23
C VAL A 441 -4.00 41.30 -7.29
N ASP A 442 -5.16 41.74 -7.80
CA ASP A 442 -5.54 43.16 -7.84
C ASP A 442 -5.58 43.84 -6.45
N LYS A 443 -5.61 43.08 -5.36
CA LYS A 443 -5.46 43.61 -3.99
C LYS A 443 -4.06 44.15 -3.71
N ASN A 444 -3.07 43.74 -4.51
CA ASN A 444 -1.71 44.27 -4.55
C ASN A 444 -1.01 44.27 -3.18
N GLY A 445 -1.13 43.16 -2.44
CA GLY A 445 -0.40 42.93 -1.19
C GLY A 445 1.01 42.37 -1.43
N ASP A 446 1.87 42.47 -0.42
CA ASP A 446 3.20 41.84 -0.39
C ASP A 446 3.11 40.29 -0.20
N THR A 447 4.24 39.63 -0.01
CA THR A 447 4.39 38.16 -0.04
C THR A 447 4.47 37.55 1.38
N GLY A 448 3.31 37.25 1.99
CA GLY A 448 3.18 36.56 3.30
C GLY A 448 3.40 35.04 3.23
N LEU A 449 4.58 34.62 2.77
CA LEU A 449 4.89 33.23 2.44
C LEU A 449 4.99 32.31 3.66
N TYR A 450 5.74 32.70 4.69
CA TYR A 450 6.10 31.80 5.79
C TYR A 450 4.91 31.45 6.69
N ASP A 451 4.03 32.41 6.96
CA ASP A 451 2.82 32.20 7.74
C ASP A 451 1.82 31.32 7.01
N SER A 452 1.71 31.53 5.70
CA SER A 452 0.88 30.72 4.81
C SER A 452 1.36 29.26 4.76
N ILE A 453 2.67 29.03 4.66
CA ILE A 453 3.25 27.68 4.71
C ILE A 453 2.95 27.02 6.05
N TRP A 454 3.12 27.73 7.17
CA TRP A 454 2.85 27.16 8.48
C TRP A 454 1.37 26.84 8.70
N ALA A 455 0.46 27.72 8.28
CA ALA A 455 -0.98 27.48 8.34
C ALA A 455 -1.39 26.28 7.47
N ALA A 456 -0.84 26.17 6.26
CA ALA A 456 -1.07 25.05 5.37
C ALA A 456 -0.54 23.74 5.97
N TYR A 457 0.63 23.76 6.61
CA TYR A 457 1.18 22.58 7.29
C TYR A 457 0.26 22.07 8.39
N GLN A 458 -0.29 22.97 9.19
CA GLN A 458 -1.26 22.62 10.23
C GLN A 458 -2.56 22.05 9.63
N ALA A 459 -3.07 22.62 8.53
CA ALA A 459 -4.26 22.12 7.84
C ALA A 459 -4.02 20.74 7.20
N ALA A 460 -2.88 20.55 6.54
CA ALA A 460 -2.46 19.26 5.99
C ALA A 460 -2.32 18.20 7.09
N THR A 461 -1.75 18.57 8.24
CA THR A 461 -1.63 17.68 9.42
C THR A 461 -2.99 17.20 9.91
N LYS A 462 -3.97 18.12 10.04
CA LYS A 462 -5.34 17.77 10.46
C LYS A 462 -6.07 16.89 9.46
N SER A 463 -5.72 17.01 8.19
CA SER A 463 -6.39 16.31 7.09
C SER A 463 -5.55 15.17 6.53
N TYR A 464 -4.51 14.73 7.24
CA TYR A 464 -3.63 13.63 6.83
C TYR A 464 -4.43 12.35 6.58
N ARG A 465 -4.08 11.63 5.51
CA ARG A 465 -4.66 10.32 5.21
C ARG A 465 -3.58 9.28 4.95
N ASP A 466 -3.60 8.20 5.72
CA ASP A 466 -2.82 6.99 5.43
C ASP A 466 -3.18 6.45 4.03
N GLY A 467 -2.20 5.90 3.33
CA GLY A 467 -2.36 5.37 1.97
C GLY A 467 -2.27 6.42 0.85
N TYR A 468 -2.16 7.71 1.18
CA TYR A 468 -1.89 8.78 0.21
C TYR A 468 -0.46 9.31 0.35
N VAL A 469 0.09 9.84 -0.74
CA VAL A 469 1.22 10.76 -0.63
C VAL A 469 0.67 12.12 -0.22
N ASN A 470 0.93 12.51 1.03
CA ASN A 470 0.46 13.77 1.59
C ASN A 470 1.51 14.85 1.32
N SER A 471 1.13 15.90 0.60
CA SER A 471 2.06 16.98 0.25
C SER A 471 1.42 18.37 0.30
N ILE A 472 2.30 19.37 0.43
CA ILE A 472 1.95 20.77 0.26
C ILE A 472 2.80 21.30 -0.89
N VAL A 473 2.17 21.82 -1.93
CA VAL A 473 2.86 22.40 -3.08
C VAL A 473 2.76 23.91 -2.98
N VAL A 474 3.88 24.60 -2.89
CA VAL A 474 3.93 26.06 -2.79
C VAL A 474 4.49 26.61 -4.08
N MET A 475 3.75 27.51 -4.73
CA MET A 475 4.13 28.18 -5.96
C MET A 475 4.27 29.67 -5.67
N THR A 476 5.48 30.22 -5.87
CA THR A 476 5.80 31.62 -5.56
C THR A 476 6.73 32.23 -6.60
N ASP A 477 6.60 33.53 -6.86
CA ASP A 477 7.55 34.32 -7.66
C ASP A 477 8.37 35.33 -6.82
N GLY A 478 8.16 35.36 -5.50
CA GLY A 478 8.80 36.28 -4.58
C GLY A 478 9.47 35.60 -3.38
N LYS A 479 10.40 36.32 -2.75
CA LYS A 479 10.85 36.01 -1.38
C LYS A 479 9.74 36.34 -0.38
N ASN A 480 9.84 35.84 0.85
CA ASN A 480 8.96 36.31 1.92
C ASN A 480 9.21 37.81 2.16
N ASP A 481 8.17 38.61 2.01
CA ASP A 481 8.17 40.04 2.28
C ASP A 481 6.86 40.39 2.96
N ASP A 482 6.91 40.46 4.29
CA ASP A 482 5.75 40.64 5.14
C ASP A 482 6.04 41.73 6.17
N PRO A 483 5.83 43.01 5.80
CA PRO A 483 6.08 44.14 6.69
C PRO A 483 5.02 44.25 7.81
N GLY A 484 3.87 43.59 7.67
CA GLY A 484 2.83 43.49 8.69
C GLY A 484 3.25 42.63 9.88
N GLY A 485 4.26 41.79 9.67
CA GLY A 485 4.90 40.94 10.66
C GLY A 485 4.35 39.52 10.60
N GLY A 486 5.24 38.54 10.74
CA GLY A 486 4.93 37.12 10.65
C GLY A 486 6.12 36.29 11.12
N LEU A 487 6.10 35.00 10.81
CA LEU A 487 7.20 34.09 11.11
C LEU A 487 8.47 34.51 10.36
N SER A 488 9.60 34.48 11.05
CA SER A 488 10.91 34.41 10.40
C SER A 488 11.17 33.00 9.83
N LEU A 489 12.10 32.89 8.88
CA LEU A 489 12.55 31.60 8.35
C LEU A 489 12.97 30.63 9.46
N GLN A 490 13.70 31.10 10.47
CA GLN A 490 14.17 30.28 11.58
C GLN A 490 12.99 29.75 12.43
N GLN A 491 11.97 30.57 12.68
CA GLN A 491 10.78 30.15 13.40
C GLN A 491 9.96 29.14 12.58
N LEU A 492 9.81 29.36 11.27
CA LEU A 492 9.15 28.40 10.38
C LEU A 492 9.87 27.05 10.39
N LEU A 493 11.20 27.04 10.22
CA LEU A 493 11.99 25.80 10.23
C LEU A 493 11.88 25.07 11.57
N LYS A 494 11.86 25.80 12.69
CA LYS A 494 11.63 25.22 14.03
C LYS A 494 10.24 24.60 14.15
N ASN A 495 9.20 25.29 13.67
CA ASN A 495 7.83 24.81 13.69
C ASN A 495 7.67 23.54 12.83
N LEU A 496 8.20 23.55 11.60
CA LEU A 496 8.18 22.41 10.69
C LEU A 496 8.95 21.21 11.26
N GLY A 497 10.17 21.43 11.77
CA GLY A 497 10.98 20.37 12.38
C GLY A 497 10.34 19.75 13.62
N GLY A 498 9.61 20.53 14.42
CA GLY A 498 8.86 20.02 15.58
C GLY A 498 7.55 19.31 15.21
N ALA A 499 6.93 19.66 14.09
CA ALA A 499 5.67 19.08 13.64
C ALA A 499 5.85 17.87 12.71
N TYR A 500 6.99 17.77 12.01
CA TYR A 500 7.27 16.69 11.07
C TYR A 500 7.37 15.33 11.77
N LYS A 501 6.66 14.35 11.21
CA LYS A 501 6.60 12.98 11.72
C LYS A 501 7.00 12.00 10.61
N PRO A 502 8.15 11.31 10.73
CA PRO A 502 8.60 10.35 9.71
C PRO A 502 7.64 9.18 9.46
N ASP A 503 6.80 8.83 10.43
CA ASP A 503 5.75 7.82 10.33
C ASP A 503 4.44 8.33 9.68
N LYS A 504 4.25 9.65 9.65
CA LYS A 504 3.13 10.33 8.98
C LYS A 504 3.63 11.51 8.13
N PRO A 505 4.41 11.24 7.07
CA PRO A 505 5.14 12.28 6.36
C PRO A 505 4.18 13.18 5.58
N ILE A 506 4.37 14.50 5.74
CA ILE A 506 3.77 15.54 4.90
C ILE A 506 4.91 16.34 4.31
N LYS A 507 5.14 16.17 3.00
CA LYS A 507 6.29 16.76 2.31
C LYS A 507 5.95 18.12 1.73
N LEU A 508 6.81 19.11 1.92
CA LEU A 508 6.72 20.42 1.27
C LEU A 508 7.48 20.42 -0.06
N VAL A 509 6.76 20.73 -1.13
CA VAL A 509 7.31 20.92 -2.47
C VAL A 509 7.25 22.40 -2.79
N ALA A 510 8.40 23.06 -2.91
CA ALA A 510 8.48 24.47 -3.25
C ALA A 510 8.85 24.66 -4.73
N ILE A 511 8.06 25.46 -5.45
CA ILE A 511 8.30 25.84 -6.84
C ILE A 511 8.46 27.36 -6.88
N SER A 512 9.68 27.82 -7.15
CA SER A 512 10.00 29.24 -7.28
C SER A 512 10.11 29.65 -8.75
N MET A 513 9.50 30.77 -9.10
CA MET A 513 9.47 31.30 -10.46
C MET A 513 10.24 32.63 -10.55
N GLY A 514 11.09 32.77 -11.56
CA GLY A 514 11.78 34.04 -11.81
C GLY A 514 12.99 34.29 -10.89
N GLN A 515 13.51 35.52 -10.94
CA GLN A 515 14.79 35.89 -10.32
C GLN A 515 14.65 36.53 -8.93
N ASP A 516 13.45 37.00 -8.59
CA ASP A 516 13.17 37.79 -7.36
C ASP A 516 12.74 36.90 -6.17
N THR A 517 13.14 35.63 -6.20
CA THR A 517 12.82 34.62 -5.18
C THR A 517 14.00 34.39 -4.23
N ASP A 518 13.77 33.63 -3.14
CA ASP A 518 14.84 33.07 -2.30
C ASP A 518 14.86 31.53 -2.39
N PRO A 519 15.51 30.96 -3.43
CA PRO A 519 15.63 29.51 -3.59
C PRO A 519 16.35 28.83 -2.42
N ALA A 520 17.26 29.53 -1.74
CA ALA A 520 18.00 28.96 -0.62
C ALA A 520 17.07 28.74 0.59
N ALA A 521 16.23 29.73 0.92
CA ALA A 521 15.21 29.60 1.95
C ALA A 521 14.18 28.52 1.62
N LEU A 522 13.64 28.51 0.40
CA LEU A 522 12.65 27.50 -0.05
C LEU A 522 13.21 26.07 0.01
N LYS A 523 14.50 25.90 -0.34
CA LYS A 523 15.20 24.62 -0.20
C LYS A 523 15.37 24.19 1.26
N GLN A 524 15.64 25.12 2.18
CA GLN A 524 15.70 24.81 3.61
C GLN A 524 14.31 24.39 4.13
N ILE A 525 13.25 25.10 3.75
CA ILE A 525 11.87 24.81 4.12
C ILE A 525 11.45 23.42 3.64
N ALA A 526 11.69 23.11 2.36
CA ALA A 526 11.36 21.80 1.80
C ALA A 526 12.09 20.67 2.55
N ARG A 527 13.40 20.82 2.78
CA ARG A 527 14.24 19.83 3.49
C ARG A 527 13.81 19.58 4.93
N ALA A 528 13.23 20.56 5.61
CA ALA A 528 12.71 20.37 6.98
C ALA A 528 11.60 19.30 7.06
N THR A 529 11.04 18.90 5.92
CA THR A 529 9.94 17.92 5.82
C THR A 529 10.24 16.78 4.84
N ASP A 530 11.52 16.56 4.51
CA ASP A 530 11.95 15.59 3.48
C ASP A 530 11.33 15.85 2.09
N GLY A 531 11.10 17.13 1.78
CA GLY A 531 10.52 17.59 0.53
C GLY A 531 11.53 18.13 -0.47
N LEU A 532 11.02 18.63 -1.61
CA LEU A 532 11.81 19.08 -2.76
C LEU A 532 11.61 20.56 -3.06
N SER A 533 12.61 21.18 -3.69
CA SER A 533 12.53 22.56 -4.14
C SER A 533 13.04 22.67 -5.58
N TYR A 534 12.25 23.35 -6.40
CA TYR A 534 12.48 23.55 -7.82
C TYR A 534 12.54 25.04 -8.14
N VAL A 535 13.42 25.41 -9.06
CA VAL A 535 13.58 26.77 -9.56
C VAL A 535 13.37 26.74 -11.07
N THR A 536 12.43 27.52 -11.58
CA THR A 536 12.27 27.72 -13.02
C THR A 536 12.48 29.19 -13.39
N LYS A 537 13.19 29.39 -14.50
CA LYS A 537 13.43 30.71 -15.10
C LYS A 537 12.39 31.04 -16.17
N ASP A 538 11.71 30.02 -16.70
CA ASP A 538 10.70 30.15 -17.74
C ASP A 538 9.34 29.71 -17.18
N PRO A 539 8.42 30.66 -16.96
CA PRO A 539 7.07 30.36 -16.51
C PRO A 539 6.29 29.34 -17.36
N SER A 540 6.69 29.08 -18.62
CA SER A 540 6.07 28.03 -19.44
C SER A 540 6.45 26.60 -19.03
N GLU A 541 7.55 26.43 -18.28
CA GLU A 541 8.02 25.13 -17.77
C GLU A 541 7.26 24.65 -16.52
N ILE A 542 6.38 25.48 -15.96
CA ILE A 542 5.63 25.19 -14.72
C ILE A 542 4.88 23.86 -14.83
N SER A 543 4.28 23.55 -15.98
CA SER A 543 3.56 22.27 -16.18
C SER A 543 4.50 21.08 -16.04
N THR A 544 5.68 21.14 -16.65
CA THR A 544 6.71 20.10 -16.58
C THR A 544 7.26 19.97 -15.17
N VAL A 545 7.57 21.09 -14.50
CA VAL A 545 8.09 21.09 -13.12
C VAL A 545 7.05 20.57 -12.14
N PHE A 546 5.78 20.96 -12.28
CA PHE A 546 4.70 20.45 -11.44
C PHE A 546 4.49 18.94 -11.65
N VAL A 547 4.52 18.46 -12.90
CA VAL A 547 4.45 17.02 -13.19
C VAL A 547 5.68 16.30 -12.64
N ASP A 548 6.88 16.86 -12.77
CA ASP A 548 8.11 16.26 -12.26
C ASP A 548 8.14 16.22 -10.72
N ALA A 549 7.69 17.30 -10.07
CA ALA A 549 7.51 17.36 -8.64
C ALA A 549 6.41 16.41 -8.15
N PHE A 550 5.36 16.23 -8.94
CA PHE A 550 4.35 15.20 -8.71
C PHE A 550 4.93 13.80 -8.84
N LEU A 551 5.84 13.54 -9.79
CA LEU A 551 6.46 12.23 -9.98
C LEU A 551 7.50 11.89 -8.91
N HIS A 552 8.19 12.89 -8.36
CA HIS A 552 9.23 12.73 -7.33
C HIS A 552 8.75 13.05 -5.91
N ARG A 553 7.43 12.99 -5.69
CA ARG A 553 6.79 13.27 -4.39
C ARG A 553 7.05 12.21 -3.31
N SER A 554 7.67 11.08 -3.67
CA SER A 554 7.96 9.90 -2.83
C SER A 554 9.20 10.07 -1.98
#